data_AF-A0A6N3XA99-F1
#
_entry.id   AF-A0A6N3XA99-F1
#
_cell.length_a   1.000
_cell.length_b   1.000
_cell.length_c   1.000
_cell.angle_alpha   90.00
_cell.angle_beta   90.00
_cell.angle_gamma   90.00
#
_symmetry.space_group_name_H-M   'P 1'
#
loop_
_entity.id
_entity.type
_entity.pdbx_description
1 polymer ?
#
loop_
_entity_poly.entity_id
_entity_poly.type
_entity_poly.pdbx_seq_one_letter_code
_entity_poly.pdbx_strand_id
1 'polypeptide(L)' 'MSPDQLPSMVKCTTRHVRIFAACVDNNGVLVPVNDKLTLDVDPDNEFLWNDGALQQVQQ' A
#
# COMPACT_ATOMS: atom_id res chain seq x y z
N MET A 1 -0.51 -26.32 5.14
CA MET A 1 -1.57 -25.34 4.82
C MET A 1 -1.96 -25.54 3.37
N SER A 2 -3.27 -25.63 3.07
CA SER A 2 -3.74 -25.69 1.67
C SER A 2 -3.45 -24.34 0.99
N PRO A 3 -3.06 -24.29 -0.31
CA PRO A 3 -2.91 -23.03 -1.04
C PRO A 3 -4.16 -22.14 -1.01
N ASP A 4 -5.34 -22.71 -0.75
CA ASP A 4 -6.62 -21.99 -0.62
C ASP A 4 -6.82 -21.28 0.74
N GLN A 5 -5.88 -21.43 1.69
CA GLN A 5 -5.93 -20.81 3.02
C GLN A 5 -4.94 -19.65 3.21
N LEU A 6 -4.33 -19.13 2.14
CA LEU A 6 -3.58 -17.89 2.25
C LEU A 6 -4.56 -16.75 2.59
N PRO A 7 -4.33 -15.97 3.65
CA PRO A 7 -5.21 -14.86 3.99
C PRO A 7 -5.28 -13.91 2.78
N SER A 8 -6.48 -13.72 2.23
CA SER A 8 -6.69 -12.78 1.13
C SER A 8 -6.36 -11.38 1.62
N MET A 9 -5.44 -10.71 0.94
CA MET A 9 -5.05 -9.33 1.27
C MET A 9 -6.24 -8.37 1.08
N VAL A 10 -6.67 -7.74 2.17
CA VAL A 10 -7.61 -6.61 2.10
C VAL A 10 -6.91 -5.42 1.47
N LYS A 11 -7.57 -4.75 0.52
CA LYS A 11 -7.00 -3.63 -0.22
C LYS A 11 -8.07 -2.64 -0.70
N CYS A 12 -7.69 -1.38 -0.85
CA CYS A 12 -8.45 -0.34 -1.52
C CYS A 12 -7.56 0.28 -2.59
N THR A 13 -7.87 0.04 -3.86
CA THR A 13 -7.05 0.51 -4.99
C THR A 13 -7.87 1.46 -5.84
N THR A 14 -7.50 2.73 -5.80
CA THR A 14 -8.01 3.78 -6.68
C THR A 14 -6.89 4.25 -7.60
N ARG A 15 -7.17 5.22 -8.46
CA ARG A 15 -6.20 5.75 -9.43
C ARG A 15 -4.94 6.31 -8.76
N HIS A 16 -5.11 7.14 -7.74
CA HIS A 16 -4.00 7.88 -7.11
C HIS A 16 -3.65 7.39 -5.70
N VAL A 17 -4.48 6.55 -5.10
CA VAL A 17 -4.25 6.03 -3.75
C VAL A 17 -4.49 4.53 -3.75
N ARG A 18 -3.47 3.79 -3.31
CA ARG A 18 -3.56 2.35 -3.06
C ARG A 18 -3.22 2.09 -1.59
N ILE A 19 -4.09 1.38 -0.90
CA ILE A 19 -3.91 0.96 0.50
C ILE A 19 -3.98 -0.55 0.57
N PHE A 20 -3.00 -1.17 1.21
CA PHE A 20 -2.90 -2.61 1.39
C PHE A 20 -2.79 -2.98 2.86
N ALA A 21 -3.55 -3.98 3.33
CA ALA A 21 -3.32 -4.64 4.61
C ALA A 21 -2.12 -5.59 4.50
N ALA A 22 -0.94 -5.00 4.35
CA ALA A 22 0.31 -5.67 4.05
C ALA A 22 1.52 -4.83 4.47
N CYS A 23 2.68 -5.46 4.58
CA CYS A 23 4.00 -4.82 4.70
C CYS A 23 4.88 -5.19 3.51
N VAL A 24 5.84 -4.32 3.19
CA VAL A 24 6.87 -4.61 2.18
C VAL A 24 7.99 -5.41 2.84
N ASP A 25 8.33 -6.57 2.30
CA ASP A 25 9.45 -7.39 2.77
C ASP A 25 10.80 -6.88 2.23
N ASN A 26 11.89 -7.55 2.62
CA ASN A 26 13.25 -7.19 2.21
C ASN A 26 13.49 -7.28 0.69
N ASN A 27 12.62 -7.97 -0.05
CA ASN A 27 12.70 -8.13 -1.50
C ASN A 27 11.77 -7.14 -2.23
N GLY A 28 11.10 -6.24 -1.51
CA GLY A 28 10.15 -5.30 -2.09
C GLY A 28 8.76 -5.90 -2.36
N VAL A 29 8.44 -7.07 -1.80
CA VAL A 29 7.17 -7.77 -2.02
C VAL A 29 6.16 -7.44 -0.92
N LEU A 30 4.91 -7.18 -1.29
CA LEU A 30 3.83 -7.00 -0.33
C LEU A 30 3.42 -8.34 0.28
N VAL A 31 3.54 -8.45 1.60
CA VAL A 31 3.14 -9.60 2.41
C VAL A 31 1.93 -9.22 3.27
N PRO A 32 0.80 -9.94 3.19
CA PRO A 32 -0.40 -9.60 3.96
C PRO A 32 -0.17 -9.62 5.48
N VAL A 33 -0.66 -8.60 6.18
CA VAL A 33 -0.63 -8.51 7.65
C VAL A 33 -1.94 -7.90 8.17
N ASN A 34 -2.28 -8.19 9.42
CA ASN A 34 -3.58 -7.78 10.00
C ASN A 34 -3.49 -6.52 10.88
N ASP A 35 -2.29 -6.02 11.16
CA ASP A 35 -2.02 -4.97 12.15
C ASP A 35 -1.40 -3.70 11.53
N LYS A 36 -1.07 -3.73 10.23
CA LYS A 36 -0.45 -2.60 9.52
C LYS A 36 -1.06 -2.42 8.14
N LEU A 37 -0.99 -1.18 7.67
CA LEU A 37 -1.37 -0.78 6.33
C LEU A 37 -0.15 -0.18 5.61
N THR A 38 0.00 -0.48 4.33
CA THR A 38 0.93 0.20 3.43
C THR A 38 0.13 1.13 2.52
N LEU A 39 0.55 2.40 2.44
CA LEU A 39 -0.01 3.42 1.57
C LEU A 39 0.97 3.68 0.41
N ASP A 40 0.44 3.64 -0.81
CA ASP A 40 1.13 3.97 -2.05
C ASP A 40 0.40 5.14 -2.72
N VAL A 41 1.07 6.29 -2.79
CA VAL A 41 0.52 7.57 -3.26
C VAL A 41 1.01 7.84 -4.66
N ASP A 42 0.06 8.10 -5.57
CA ASP A 42 0.29 8.43 -6.97
C ASP A 42 1.24 7.47 -7.70
N PRO A 43 0.89 6.17 -7.77
CA PRO A 43 1.77 5.12 -8.28
C PRO A 43 2.20 5.31 -9.74
N ASP A 44 1.42 6.05 -10.51
CA ASP A 44 1.67 6.32 -11.92
C ASP A 44 2.34 7.70 -12.14
N ASN A 45 2.67 8.42 -11.06
CA ASN A 45 3.29 9.75 -11.04
C ASN A 45 2.54 10.77 -11.92
N GLU A 46 1.21 10.86 -11.78
CA GLU A 46 0.38 11.79 -12.56
C GLU A 46 0.46 13.24 -12.05
N PHE A 47 0.80 13.44 -10.78
CA PHE A 47 0.95 14.76 -10.18
C PHE A 47 2.42 15.11 -9.91
N LEU A 48 2.71 16.41 -9.91
CA LEU A 48 3.97 16.94 -9.41
C LEU A 48 3.88 17.12 -7.89
N TRP A 49 4.50 16.20 -7.15
CA TRP A 49 4.53 16.25 -5.69
C TRP A 49 5.70 17.10 -5.17
N ASN A 50 5.43 17.82 -4.10
CA ASN A 50 6.46 18.42 -3.26
C ASN A 50 6.32 17.88 -1.82
N ASP A 51 7.37 18.05 -1.03
CA ASP A 51 7.44 17.51 0.33
C ASP A 51 6.30 18.00 1.23
N GLY A 52 5.89 19.27 1.08
CA GLY A 52 4.80 19.85 1.87
C GLY A 52 3.42 19.27 1.54
N ALA A 53 3.18 18.92 0.28
CA ALA A 53 1.96 18.24 -0.15
C ALA A 53 1.95 16.78 0.32
N LEU A 54 3.09 16.07 0.23
CA LEU A 54 3.22 14.70 0.73
C LEU A 54 3.02 14.63 2.25
N GLN A 55 3.58 15.60 3.00
CA GLN A 55 3.39 15.66 4.45
C GLN A 55 1.92 15.81 4.84
N GLN A 56 1.12 16.58 4.08
CA GLN A 56 -0.32 16.73 4.35
C GLN A 56 -1.10 15.43 4.15
N VAL A 57 -0.67 14.56 3.22
CA VAL A 57 -1.29 13.24 3.01
C VAL A 57 -0.92 12.26 4.15
N GLN A 58 0.19 12.48 4.84
CA GLN A 58 0.75 11.58 5.86
C GLN A 58 0.46 12.01 7.31
N GLN A 59 -0.28 13.10 7.53
CA GLN A 59 -0.70 13.57 8.88
C GLN A 59 -1.86 12.73 9.44
#